data_AF-A0A0R3TL75-F1
#
_entry.id   AF-A0A0R3TL75-F1
#
_cell.length_a   1.000
_cell.length_b   1.000
_cell.length_c   1.000
_cell.angle_alpha   90.00
_cell.angle_beta   90.00
_cell.angle_gamma   90.00
#
_symmetry.space_group_name_H-M   'P 1'
#
loop_
_entity.id
_entity.type
_entity.pdbx_description
1 polymer ?
#
loop_
_entity_poly.entity_id
_entity_poly.type
_entity_poly.pdbx_seq_one_letter_code
_entity_poly.pdbx_strand_id
1 'polypeptide(L)'
;MKIPIDFHFFLQINPADQKMEPWNWIMRWLDIIDPAVIVDLLERFFLPRWIHCLSDWLAQAADARNRRLPNAGQIFSEIGTWYSGWKSQIPTALADYPSVKDAFTQALSLMERAMRGAPIEPLQPYGRMGGFNNQRPSFIPPPTLPPMPPTSLREQVEQTAARRGFLFHPIANRFLEGKQVYRLESQQVYFDRNVAYCFNSYDSTWRPVSFSELMAMAE
;
A
#
# COMPACT_ATOMS: atom_id res chain seq x y z
N MET A 1 -21.70 -22.68 11.02
CA MET A 1 -20.74 -21.57 11.04
C MET A 1 -20.04 -21.57 9.68
N LYS A 2 -20.48 -20.73 8.73
CA LYS A 2 -19.89 -20.70 7.38
C LYS A 2 -18.57 -19.92 7.47
N ILE A 3 -17.47 -20.61 7.20
CA ILE A 3 -16.15 -19.99 7.02
C ILE A 3 -16.23 -19.23 5.69
N PRO A 4 -16.08 -17.89 5.68
CA PRO A 4 -15.99 -17.14 4.43
C PRO A 4 -14.67 -17.53 3.75
N ILE A 5 -14.77 -18.10 2.56
CA ILE A 5 -13.64 -18.61 1.77
C ILE A 5 -12.80 -17.45 1.17
N ASP A 6 -13.24 -16.20 1.34
CA ASP A 6 -12.59 -15.00 0.82
C ASP A 6 -11.52 -14.40 1.75
N PHE A 7 -10.59 -15.21 2.27
CA PHE A 7 -9.45 -14.70 3.05
C PHE A 7 -8.59 -13.68 2.29
N HIS A 8 -8.62 -13.71 0.96
CA HIS A 8 -7.81 -12.86 0.09
C HIS A 8 -8.19 -11.37 0.15
N PHE A 9 -9.39 -11.02 0.63
CA PHE A 9 -9.92 -9.66 0.54
C PHE A 9 -10.00 -8.88 1.86
N PHE A 10 -9.87 -9.52 3.02
CA PHE A 10 -10.32 -8.87 4.25
C PHE A 10 -9.27 -8.00 4.97
N LEU A 11 -8.00 -8.38 4.97
CA LEU A 11 -7.02 -7.63 5.77
C LEU A 11 -6.34 -6.53 4.96
N GLN A 12 -7.02 -5.38 4.89
CA GLN A 12 -6.47 -4.16 4.31
C GLN A 12 -5.58 -3.46 5.35
N ILE A 13 -4.27 -3.48 5.14
CA ILE A 13 -3.31 -2.78 5.97
C ILE A 13 -3.23 -1.36 5.45
N ASN A 14 -3.98 -0.47 6.06
CA ASN A 14 -4.00 0.94 5.71
C ASN A 14 -3.70 1.75 6.98
N PRO A 15 -2.58 2.48 7.00
CA PRO A 15 -2.19 3.25 8.16
C PRO A 15 -3.11 4.45 8.42
N ALA A 16 -3.90 4.89 7.43
CA ALA A 16 -4.90 5.95 7.57
C ALA A 16 -6.30 5.44 8.00
N ASP A 17 -6.61 4.17 7.74
CA ASP A 17 -7.90 3.55 8.08
C ASP A 17 -7.73 2.06 8.38
N GLN A 18 -7.29 1.76 9.60
CA GLN A 18 -6.94 0.41 9.99
C GLN A 18 -8.20 -0.39 10.35
N LYS A 19 -8.62 -1.30 9.45
CA LYS A 19 -9.75 -2.20 9.72
C LYS A 19 -9.32 -3.34 10.63
N MET A 20 -9.76 -3.29 11.89
CA MET A 20 -9.40 -4.27 12.93
C MET A 20 -10.32 -5.51 12.96
N GLU A 21 -11.50 -5.47 12.33
CA GLU A 21 -12.44 -6.60 12.32
C GLU A 21 -11.86 -7.91 11.74
N PRO A 22 -11.16 -7.89 10.59
CA PRO A 22 -10.50 -9.09 10.05
C PRO A 22 -9.47 -9.68 11.02
N TRP A 23 -8.69 -8.80 11.66
CA TRP A 23 -7.71 -9.20 12.66
C TRP A 23 -8.38 -9.87 13.87
N ASN A 24 -9.43 -9.25 14.39
CA ASN A 24 -10.20 -9.77 15.51
C ASN A 24 -10.82 -11.15 15.20
N TRP A 25 -11.25 -11.40 13.96
CA TRP A 25 -11.75 -12.71 13.55
C TRP A 25 -10.65 -13.78 13.58
N ILE A 26 -9.45 -13.46 13.08
CA ILE A 26 -8.30 -14.37 13.10
C ILE A 26 -7.90 -14.66 14.56
N MET A 27 -7.88 -13.63 15.41
CA MET A 27 -7.51 -13.80 16.82
C MET A 27 -8.52 -14.63 17.62
N ARG A 28 -9.80 -14.59 17.28
CA ARG A 28 -10.80 -15.50 17.87
C ARG A 28 -10.57 -16.96 17.52
N TRP A 29 -9.80 -17.25 16.47
CA TRP A 29 -9.46 -18.63 16.12
C TRP A 29 -8.22 -19.13 16.87
N LEU A 30 -7.46 -18.25 17.51
CA LEU A 30 -6.29 -18.64 18.29
C LEU A 30 -6.64 -19.61 19.44
N ASP A 31 -7.84 -19.50 20.01
CA ASP A 31 -8.34 -20.43 21.03
C ASP A 31 -8.86 -21.76 20.46
N ILE A 32 -9.02 -21.85 19.13
CA ILE A 32 -9.70 -22.97 18.45
C ILE A 32 -8.72 -23.80 17.61
N ILE A 33 -7.70 -23.17 17.02
CA ILE A 33 -6.72 -23.82 16.15
C ILE A 33 -5.30 -23.64 16.67
N ASP A 34 -4.41 -24.54 16.24
CA ASP A 34 -3.00 -24.52 16.64
C ASP A 34 -2.34 -23.18 16.28
N PRO A 35 -1.60 -22.55 17.22
CA PRO A 35 -0.91 -21.29 16.96
C PRO A 35 0.00 -21.32 15.73
N ALA A 36 0.61 -22.47 15.40
CA ALA A 36 1.44 -22.62 14.21
C ALA A 36 0.67 -22.39 12.90
N VAL A 37 -0.62 -22.76 12.85
CA VAL A 37 -1.49 -22.52 11.68
C VAL A 37 -1.81 -21.04 11.53
N ILE A 38 -2.04 -20.35 12.64
CA ILE A 38 -2.23 -18.89 12.64
C ILE A 38 -0.94 -18.20 12.18
N VAL A 39 0.23 -18.67 12.62
CA VAL A 39 1.51 -18.11 12.18
C VAL A 39 1.74 -18.30 10.69
N ASP A 40 1.47 -19.49 10.12
CA ASP A 40 1.59 -19.72 8.66
C ASP A 40 0.65 -18.78 7.88
N LEU A 41 -0.55 -18.55 8.39
CA LEU A 41 -1.49 -17.59 7.79
C LEU A 41 -0.99 -16.14 7.89
N LEU A 42 -0.41 -15.75 9.03
CA LEU A 42 0.21 -14.44 9.18
C LEU A 42 1.41 -14.28 8.23
N GLU A 43 2.25 -15.30 8.10
CA GLU A 43 3.44 -15.30 7.26
C GLU A 43 3.11 -15.15 5.78
N ARG A 44 2.01 -15.77 5.31
CA ARG A 44 1.61 -15.70 3.90
C ARG A 44 0.83 -14.45 3.54
N PHE A 45 -0.03 -13.98 4.44
CA PHE A 45 -1.04 -12.96 4.09
C PHE A 45 -0.87 -11.62 4.81
N PHE A 46 -0.34 -11.62 6.04
CA PHE A 46 -0.21 -10.42 6.86
C PHE A 46 1.19 -9.80 6.77
N LEU A 47 2.22 -10.54 7.17
CA LEU A 47 3.59 -10.03 7.34
C LEU A 47 4.15 -9.39 6.06
N PRO A 48 4.03 -9.98 4.86
CA PRO A 48 4.58 -9.37 3.65
C PRO A 48 3.91 -8.04 3.31
N ARG A 49 2.59 -7.96 3.47
CA ARG A 49 1.80 -6.75 3.21
C ARG A 49 2.08 -5.67 4.27
N TRP A 50 2.26 -6.09 5.51
CA TRP A 50 2.55 -5.21 6.63
C TRP A 50 3.91 -4.54 6.47
N ILE A 51 4.95 -5.33 6.14
CA ILE A 51 6.30 -4.83 5.88
C ILE A 51 6.32 -3.92 4.64
N HIS A 52 5.63 -4.28 3.57
CA HIS A 52 5.54 -3.46 2.37
C HIS A 52 4.90 -2.09 2.67
N CYS A 53 3.79 -2.07 3.39
CA CYS A 53 3.13 -0.83 3.78
C CYS A 53 4.06 0.04 4.64
N LEU A 54 4.78 -0.57 5.58
CA LEU A 54 5.76 0.14 6.41
C LEU A 54 6.90 0.72 5.55
N SER A 55 7.44 -0.04 4.61
CA SER A 55 8.52 0.44 3.73
C SER A 55 8.06 1.62 2.86
N ASP A 56 6.83 1.57 2.33
CA ASP A 56 6.28 2.66 1.51
C ASP A 56 6.09 3.93 2.34
N TRP A 57 5.60 3.80 3.57
CA TRP A 57 5.43 4.92 4.49
C TRP A 57 6.77 5.52 4.91
N LEU A 58 7.77 4.69 5.20
CA LEU A 58 9.12 5.15 5.51
C LEU A 58 9.81 5.81 4.29
N ALA A 59 9.54 5.33 3.08
CA ALA A 59 10.03 5.96 1.85
C ALA A 59 9.43 7.36 1.66
N GLN A 60 8.13 7.52 1.91
CA GLN A 60 7.46 8.82 1.90
C GLN A 60 8.03 9.76 2.97
N ALA A 61 8.28 9.27 4.18
CA ALA A 61 8.89 10.04 5.26
C ALA A 61 10.33 10.48 4.92
N ALA A 62 11.12 9.57 4.35
CA ALA A 62 12.48 9.85 3.91
C ALA A 62 12.54 10.87 2.76
N ASP A 63 11.65 10.74 1.76
CA ASP A 63 11.50 11.70 0.67
C ASP A 63 11.06 13.08 1.18
N ALA A 64 10.05 13.14 2.04
CA ALA A 64 9.58 14.38 2.66
C ALA A 64 10.70 15.09 3.45
N ARG A 65 11.52 14.31 4.17
CA ARG A 65 12.70 14.84 4.87
C ARG A 65 13.77 15.35 3.92
N ASN A 66 14.08 14.61 2.84
CA ASN A 66 15.06 15.02 1.84
C ASN A 66 14.64 16.32 1.14
N ARG A 67 13.34 16.51 0.94
CA ARG A 67 12.73 17.74 0.40
C ARG A 67 12.57 18.85 1.45
N ARG A 68 13.03 18.64 2.69
CA ARG A 68 12.93 19.56 3.85
C ARG A 68 11.51 20.06 4.14
N LEU A 69 10.50 19.20 3.99
CA LEU A 69 9.15 19.57 4.42
C LEU A 69 9.05 19.57 5.96
N PRO A 70 8.30 20.53 6.55
CA PRO A 70 8.16 20.65 8.01
C PRO A 70 7.39 19.48 8.64
N ASN A 71 6.63 18.71 7.86
CA ASN A 71 5.83 17.58 8.33
C ASN A 71 6.61 16.25 8.41
N ALA A 72 7.85 16.18 7.94
CA ALA A 72 8.60 14.92 7.89
C ALA A 72 8.74 14.25 9.27
N GLY A 73 9.01 15.05 10.32
CA GLY A 73 9.08 14.54 11.70
C GLY A 73 7.75 13.97 12.22
N GLN A 74 6.62 14.56 11.79
CA GLN A 74 5.28 14.06 12.14
C GLN A 74 5.02 12.68 11.52
N ILE A 75 5.39 12.49 10.24
CA ILE A 75 5.22 11.21 9.55
C ILE A 75 6.02 10.09 10.26
N PHE A 76 7.26 10.36 10.69
CA PHE A 76 8.03 9.37 11.47
C PHE A 76 7.37 9.03 12.81
N SER A 77 6.77 10.01 13.50
CA SER A 77 6.01 9.76 14.73
C SER A 77 4.78 8.90 14.47
N GLU A 78 4.03 9.18 13.41
CA GLU A 78 2.85 8.40 13.02
C GLU A 78 3.21 6.96 12.66
N ILE A 79 4.31 6.75 11.93
CA ILE A 79 4.86 5.41 11.64
C ILE A 79 5.19 4.65 12.94
N GLY A 80 5.83 5.33 13.90
CA GLY A 80 6.17 4.74 15.20
C GLY A 80 4.94 4.34 16.01
N THR A 81 3.91 5.19 16.05
CA THR A 81 2.63 4.89 16.71
C THR A 81 1.92 3.73 16.03
N TRP A 82 1.86 3.70 14.70
CA TRP A 82 1.23 2.63 13.93
C TRP A 82 1.92 1.27 14.15
N TYR A 83 3.25 1.23 14.11
CA TYR A 83 4.03 0.03 14.40
C TYR A 83 3.80 -0.47 15.83
N SER A 84 3.81 0.44 16.81
CA SER A 84 3.58 0.08 18.22
C SER A 84 2.17 -0.45 18.44
N GLY A 85 1.19 0.15 17.76
CA GLY A 85 -0.19 -0.32 17.71
C GLY A 85 -0.26 -1.77 17.23
N TRP A 86 0.28 -2.07 16.05
CA TRP A 86 0.31 -3.44 15.53
C TRP A 86 1.08 -4.42 16.40
N LYS A 87 2.23 -4.02 16.94
CA LYS A 87 3.02 -4.87 17.84
C LYS A 87 2.23 -5.27 19.09
N SER A 88 1.43 -4.36 19.64
CA SER A 88 0.57 -4.67 20.80
C SER A 88 -0.57 -5.64 20.50
N GLN A 89 -0.95 -5.77 19.22
CA GLN A 89 -2.03 -6.66 18.81
C GLN A 89 -1.57 -8.10 18.65
N ILE A 90 -0.26 -8.36 18.53
CA ILE A 90 0.28 -9.71 18.36
C ILE A 90 0.41 -10.39 19.73
N PRO A 91 -0.32 -11.48 20.00
CA PRO A 91 -0.20 -12.25 21.25
C PRO A 91 1.21 -12.82 21.41
N THR A 92 1.67 -12.94 22.66
CA THR A 92 2.99 -13.49 23.00
C THR A 92 3.19 -14.91 22.48
N ALA A 93 2.11 -15.71 22.45
CA ALA A 93 2.12 -17.05 21.88
C ALA A 93 2.57 -17.08 20.40
N LEU A 94 2.23 -16.06 19.61
CA LEU A 94 2.64 -15.94 18.20
C LEU A 94 3.96 -15.19 18.06
N ALA A 95 4.24 -14.26 18.98
CA ALA A 95 5.47 -13.46 18.96
C ALA A 95 6.74 -14.30 19.16
N ASP A 96 6.63 -15.50 19.73
CA ASP A 96 7.77 -16.37 19.93
C ASP A 96 8.26 -17.10 18.68
N TYR A 97 7.43 -17.15 17.64
CA TYR A 97 7.76 -17.83 16.39
C TYR A 97 8.83 -17.07 15.60
N PRO A 98 9.77 -17.79 14.96
CA PRO A 98 10.89 -17.19 14.24
C PRO A 98 10.44 -16.28 13.10
N SER A 99 9.42 -16.65 12.32
CA SER A 99 8.92 -15.83 11.20
C SER A 99 8.42 -14.45 11.66
N VAL A 100 7.75 -14.40 12.81
CA VAL A 100 7.22 -13.16 13.39
C VAL A 100 8.37 -12.31 13.94
N LYS A 101 9.34 -12.92 14.63
CA LYS A 101 10.56 -12.25 15.12
C LYS A 101 11.37 -11.66 13.97
N ASP A 102 11.54 -12.40 12.88
CA ASP A 102 12.25 -11.95 11.69
C ASP A 102 11.55 -10.75 11.04
N ALA A 103 10.23 -10.79 10.91
CA ALA A 103 9.46 -9.66 10.37
C ALA A 103 9.60 -8.39 11.24
N PHE A 104 9.54 -8.51 12.57
CA PHE A 104 9.77 -7.36 13.45
C PHE A 104 11.20 -6.81 13.35
N THR A 105 12.19 -7.70 13.25
CA THR A 105 13.59 -7.32 13.06
C THR A 105 13.79 -6.60 11.73
N GLN A 106 13.17 -7.10 10.67
CA GLN A 106 13.15 -6.46 9.35
C GLN A 106 12.49 -5.07 9.42
N ALA A 107 11.32 -4.95 10.05
CA ALA A 107 10.63 -3.68 10.25
C ALA A 107 11.51 -2.64 10.98
N LEU A 108 12.18 -3.05 12.06
CA LEU A 108 13.08 -2.19 12.82
C LEU A 108 14.26 -1.73 11.98
N SER A 109 14.87 -2.64 11.21
CA SER A 109 15.98 -2.30 10.30
C SER A 109 15.57 -1.27 9.24
N LEU A 110 14.34 -1.36 8.72
CA LEU A 110 13.79 -0.40 7.76
C LEU A 110 13.61 0.97 8.42
N MET A 111 13.08 1.02 9.63
CA MET A 111 12.91 2.26 10.38
C MET A 111 14.25 2.96 10.67
N GLU A 112 15.24 2.20 11.14
CA GLU A 112 16.58 2.73 11.41
C GLU A 112 17.23 3.27 10.13
N ARG A 113 17.09 2.54 9.01
CA ARG A 113 17.64 2.94 7.71
C ARG A 113 16.99 4.23 7.18
N ALA A 114 15.67 4.33 7.29
CA ALA A 114 14.93 5.53 6.93
C ALA A 114 15.28 6.71 7.84
N MET A 115 15.42 6.50 9.15
CA MET A 115 15.88 7.55 10.08
C MET A 115 17.31 8.01 9.82
N ARG A 116 18.20 7.15 9.32
CA ARG A 116 19.57 7.54 8.92
C ARG A 116 19.66 8.21 7.55
N GLY A 117 18.61 8.14 6.73
CA GLY A 117 18.56 8.79 5.41
C GLY A 117 19.32 8.09 4.32
N ALA A 118 19.62 6.81 4.52
CA ALA A 118 20.11 5.97 3.45
C ALA A 118 18.97 5.69 2.44
N PRO A 119 19.26 5.64 1.13
CA PRO A 119 18.31 5.17 0.13
C PRO A 119 17.77 3.80 0.53
N ILE A 120 16.45 3.64 0.50
CA ILE A 120 15.79 2.38 0.81
C ILE A 120 15.95 1.50 -0.43
N GLU A 121 17.09 0.81 -0.52
CA GLU A 121 17.29 -0.19 -1.56
C GLU A 121 16.30 -1.34 -1.30
N PRO A 122 15.54 -1.79 -2.34
CA PRO A 122 14.64 -2.92 -2.20
C PRO A 122 15.44 -4.12 -1.72
N LEU A 123 15.03 -4.68 -0.58
CA LEU A 123 15.64 -5.85 0.03
C LEU A 123 15.63 -7.00 -0.98
N GLN A 124 16.79 -7.34 -1.52
CA GLN A 124 16.98 -8.65 -2.13
C GLN A 124 16.82 -9.71 -1.02
N PRO A 125 15.97 -10.72 -1.22
CA PRO A 125 15.84 -11.80 -0.25
C PRO A 125 17.17 -12.56 -0.17
N TYR A 126 17.54 -12.82 1.07
CA TYR A 126 18.79 -13.38 1.55
C TYR A 126 19.32 -14.55 0.68
N GLY A 127 20.50 -14.35 0.08
CA GLY A 127 21.30 -15.37 -0.59
C GLY A 127 22.78 -15.17 -0.25
N ARG A 128 23.24 -16.02 0.66
CA ARG A 128 24.60 -16.21 1.23
C ARG A 128 25.83 -15.60 0.54
N MET A 129 26.77 -15.23 1.42
CA MET A 129 28.21 -15.04 1.23
C MET A 129 28.86 -15.79 0.05
N GLY A 130 29.66 -15.08 -0.74
CA GLY A 130 30.67 -15.67 -1.60
C GLY A 130 31.26 -14.70 -2.62
N GLY A 131 32.46 -14.17 -2.32
CA GLY A 131 33.56 -13.93 -3.27
C GLY A 131 33.32 -13.09 -4.53
N PHE A 132 34.02 -11.95 -4.58
CA PHE A 132 34.66 -11.34 -5.76
C PHE A 132 34.28 -11.87 -7.15
N ASN A 133 33.54 -11.09 -7.95
CA ASN A 133 34.09 -10.66 -9.24
C ASN A 133 33.36 -9.44 -9.82
N ASN A 134 34.16 -8.52 -10.32
CA ASN A 134 33.76 -7.29 -10.98
C ASN A 134 33.39 -7.64 -12.44
N GLN A 135 32.11 -7.78 -12.77
CA GLN A 135 31.66 -7.82 -14.17
C GLN A 135 30.19 -7.40 -14.26
N ARG A 136 29.94 -6.26 -14.95
CA ARG A 136 28.59 -5.82 -15.34
C ARG A 136 28.07 -6.73 -16.45
N PRO A 137 26.92 -7.40 -16.30
CA PRO A 137 26.22 -7.97 -17.45
C PRO A 137 25.46 -6.85 -18.18
N SER A 138 25.59 -6.84 -19.50
CA SER A 138 24.83 -6.01 -20.42
C SER A 138 23.31 -6.23 -20.25
N PHE A 139 22.57 -5.14 -20.24
CA PHE A 139 21.11 -5.12 -20.24
C PHE A 139 20.58 -5.84 -21.48
N ILE A 140 19.85 -6.93 -21.27
CA ILE A 140 18.92 -7.49 -22.26
C ILE A 140 17.53 -7.01 -21.83
N PRO A 141 16.82 -6.17 -22.61
CA PRO A 141 15.46 -5.81 -22.28
C PRO A 141 14.55 -7.07 -22.33
N PRO A 142 13.68 -7.30 -21.33
CA PRO A 142 12.73 -8.40 -21.38
C PRO A 142 11.71 -8.20 -22.51
N PRO A 143 11.18 -9.29 -23.09
CA PRO A 143 10.16 -9.21 -24.13
C PRO A 143 8.88 -8.57 -23.59
N THR A 144 8.33 -7.64 -24.37
CA THR A 144 7.08 -6.94 -24.14
C THR A 144 5.94 -7.93 -23.99
N LEU A 145 5.46 -8.13 -22.75
CA LEU A 145 4.19 -8.80 -22.50
C LEU A 145 3.03 -7.92 -23.03
N PRO A 146 2.00 -8.51 -23.65
CA PRO A 146 0.83 -7.75 -24.09
C PRO A 146 0.12 -7.09 -22.89
N PRO A 147 -0.46 -5.89 -23.06
CA PRO A 147 -1.12 -5.18 -21.97
C PRO A 147 -2.31 -6.00 -21.46
N MET A 148 -2.30 -6.30 -20.17
CA MET A 148 -3.43 -6.90 -19.47
C MET A 148 -4.68 -6.01 -19.64
N PRO A 149 -5.88 -6.58 -19.78
CA PRO A 149 -7.10 -5.80 -19.85
C PRO A 149 -7.32 -5.05 -18.52
N PRO A 150 -7.72 -3.77 -18.54
CA PRO A 150 -7.93 -3.00 -17.32
C PRO A 150 -9.01 -3.67 -16.47
N THR A 151 -8.69 -3.91 -15.21
CA THR A 151 -9.56 -4.64 -14.26
C THR A 151 -10.55 -3.72 -13.54
N SER A 152 -10.44 -2.39 -13.76
CA SER A 152 -11.32 -1.39 -13.13
C SER A 152 -11.49 -0.12 -13.98
N LEU A 153 -12.61 0.60 -13.80
CA LEU A 153 -12.88 1.90 -14.44
C LEU A 153 -11.74 2.90 -14.22
N ARG A 154 -11.18 2.93 -13.01
CA ARG A 154 -10.05 3.80 -12.65
C ARG A 154 -8.83 3.53 -13.54
N GLU A 155 -8.48 2.26 -13.72
CA GLU A 155 -7.35 1.85 -14.55
C GLU A 155 -7.61 2.16 -16.03
N GLN A 156 -8.85 2.04 -16.48
CA GLN A 156 -9.25 2.46 -17.84
C GLN A 156 -9.11 3.97 -18.05
N VAL A 157 -9.46 4.79 -17.04
CA VAL A 157 -9.25 6.24 -17.04
C VAL A 157 -7.77 6.59 -17.05
N GLU A 158 -6.97 5.94 -16.20
CA GLU A 158 -5.52 6.15 -16.11
C GLU A 158 -4.81 5.80 -17.42
N GLN A 159 -5.11 4.63 -18.00
CA GLN A 159 -4.51 4.19 -19.26
C GLN A 159 -4.92 5.09 -20.44
N THR A 160 -6.17 5.56 -20.47
CA THR A 160 -6.66 6.42 -21.55
C THR A 160 -6.15 7.85 -21.42
N ALA A 161 -6.07 8.38 -20.18
CA ALA A 161 -5.45 9.66 -19.88
C ALA A 161 -3.97 9.64 -20.31
N ALA A 162 -3.21 8.61 -19.94
CA ALA A 162 -1.81 8.45 -20.35
C ALA A 162 -1.64 8.40 -21.88
N ARG A 163 -2.56 7.75 -22.60
CA ARG A 163 -2.54 7.69 -24.08
C ARG A 163 -2.85 9.03 -24.75
N ARG A 164 -3.73 9.84 -24.15
CA ARG A 164 -4.10 11.17 -24.65
C ARG A 164 -3.17 12.28 -24.14
N GLY A 165 -2.25 11.96 -23.24
CA GLY A 165 -1.35 12.92 -22.61
C GLY A 165 -1.99 13.70 -21.46
N PHE A 166 -3.15 13.26 -20.96
CA PHE A 166 -3.83 13.91 -19.85
C PHE A 166 -3.19 13.56 -18.50
N LEU A 167 -3.05 14.58 -17.65
CA LEU A 167 -2.51 14.51 -16.31
C LEU A 167 -3.54 13.87 -15.37
N PHE A 168 -3.27 12.64 -14.93
CA PHE A 168 -4.07 11.94 -13.94
C PHE A 168 -3.24 11.58 -12.71
N HIS A 169 -3.49 12.21 -11.56
CA HIS A 169 -2.77 11.90 -10.32
C HIS A 169 -3.65 12.09 -9.07
N PRO A 170 -3.42 11.34 -7.98
CA PRO A 170 -4.13 11.56 -6.72
C PRO A 170 -3.84 12.96 -6.17
N ILE A 171 -4.85 13.60 -5.58
CA ILE A 171 -4.70 14.84 -4.82
C ILE A 171 -4.39 14.44 -3.38
N ALA A 172 -3.15 14.64 -2.96
CA ALA A 172 -2.73 14.38 -1.59
C ALA A 172 -3.63 15.13 -0.59
N ASN A 173 -4.05 14.45 0.48
CA ASN A 173 -4.92 14.99 1.54
C ASN A 173 -6.34 15.39 1.10
N ARG A 174 -6.85 14.88 -0.03
CA ARG A 174 -8.24 15.07 -0.45
C ARG A 174 -8.97 13.75 -0.58
N PHE A 175 -9.88 13.50 0.37
CA PHE A 175 -10.72 12.31 0.42
C PHE A 175 -12.19 12.73 0.52
N LEU A 176 -13.07 12.03 -0.19
CA LEU A 176 -14.51 12.16 -0.05
C LEU A 176 -15.09 10.81 0.35
N GLU A 177 -15.80 10.74 1.48
CA GLU A 177 -16.33 9.47 2.03
C GLU A 177 -15.27 8.37 2.18
N GLY A 178 -14.01 8.75 2.49
CA GLY A 178 -12.89 7.81 2.58
C GLY A 178 -12.32 7.35 1.23
N LYS A 179 -12.86 7.82 0.09
CA LYS A 179 -12.37 7.54 -1.26
C LYS A 179 -11.41 8.64 -1.71
N GLN A 180 -10.29 8.24 -2.30
CA GLN A 180 -9.27 9.15 -2.82
C GLN A 180 -9.84 9.99 -3.97
N VAL A 181 -9.62 11.31 -3.90
CA VAL A 181 -9.89 12.21 -5.02
C VAL A 181 -8.64 12.29 -5.90
N TYR A 182 -8.84 12.10 -7.19
CA TYR A 182 -7.87 12.24 -8.26
C TYR A 182 -8.11 13.55 -9.00
N ARG A 183 -7.03 14.14 -9.49
CA ARG A 183 -7.06 15.22 -10.46
C ARG A 183 -6.91 14.60 -11.84
N LEU A 184 -7.84 14.91 -12.72
CA LEU A 184 -7.75 14.65 -14.15
C LEU A 184 -7.77 16.02 -14.84
N GLU A 185 -6.61 16.49 -15.31
CA GLU A 185 -6.42 17.84 -15.84
C GLU A 185 -6.90 18.93 -14.86
N SER A 186 -8.05 19.54 -15.17
CA SER A 186 -8.71 20.58 -14.38
C SER A 186 -9.81 20.03 -13.45
N GLN A 187 -10.23 18.78 -13.68
CA GLN A 187 -11.36 18.15 -13.00
C GLN A 187 -10.92 17.33 -11.80
N GLN A 188 -11.77 17.31 -10.78
CA GLN A 188 -11.57 16.47 -9.60
C GLN A 188 -12.54 15.30 -9.66
N VAL A 189 -12.02 14.08 -9.63
CA VAL A 189 -12.81 12.86 -9.73
C VAL A 189 -12.50 11.92 -8.57
N TYR A 190 -13.51 11.27 -8.00
CA TYR A 190 -13.29 10.06 -7.20
C TYR A 190 -14.00 8.88 -7.85
N PHE A 191 -13.54 7.68 -7.53
CA PHE A 191 -14.09 6.43 -8.08
C PHE A 191 -14.79 5.66 -6.97
N ASP A 192 -16.01 5.21 -7.25
CA ASP A 192 -16.72 4.25 -6.43
C ASP A 192 -17.13 3.04 -7.26
N ARG A 193 -16.50 1.90 -6.96
CA ARG A 193 -16.63 0.64 -7.73
C ARG A 193 -16.36 0.86 -9.22
N ASN A 194 -17.41 1.00 -10.03
CA ASN A 194 -17.36 1.17 -11.49
C ASN A 194 -18.06 2.46 -11.96
N VAL A 195 -18.21 3.45 -11.07
CA VAL A 195 -18.76 4.78 -11.36
C VAL A 195 -17.73 5.84 -10.98
N ALA A 196 -17.50 6.79 -11.87
CA ALA A 196 -16.68 7.96 -11.60
C ALA A 196 -17.58 9.12 -11.17
N TYR A 197 -17.14 9.91 -10.21
CA TYR A 197 -17.86 11.08 -9.72
C TYR A 197 -16.99 12.31 -9.89
N CYS A 198 -17.47 13.28 -10.66
CA CYS A 198 -16.76 14.53 -10.90
C CYS A 198 -17.31 15.64 -9.99
N PHE A 199 -16.41 16.46 -9.47
CA PHE A 199 -16.77 17.66 -8.71
C PHE A 199 -17.28 18.74 -9.67
N ASN A 200 -18.48 19.25 -9.44
CA ASN A 200 -19.02 20.40 -10.16
C ASN A 200 -18.72 21.68 -9.36
N SER A 201 -17.95 22.60 -9.94
CA SER A 201 -17.59 23.87 -9.30
C SER A 201 -18.75 24.85 -9.19
N TYR A 202 -19.80 24.74 -10.01
CA TYR A 202 -20.96 25.64 -9.99
C TYR A 202 -21.91 25.36 -8.82
N ASP A 203 -22.17 24.08 -8.54
CA ASP A 203 -23.13 23.65 -7.51
C ASP A 203 -22.43 23.11 -6.24
N SER A 204 -21.10 23.00 -6.24
CA SER A 204 -20.30 22.34 -5.19
C SER A 204 -20.75 20.90 -4.88
N THR A 205 -21.42 20.24 -5.83
CA THR A 205 -21.91 18.87 -5.71
C THR A 205 -21.08 17.88 -6.51
N TRP A 206 -21.04 16.64 -6.07
CA TRP A 206 -20.46 15.54 -6.84
C TRP A 206 -21.53 14.87 -7.68
N ARG A 207 -21.28 14.74 -8.99
CA ARG A 207 -22.21 14.07 -9.91
C ARG A 207 -21.57 12.81 -10.51
N PRO A 208 -22.33 11.71 -10.64
CA PRO A 208 -21.85 10.54 -11.36
C PRO A 208 -21.66 10.90 -12.83
N VAL A 209 -20.52 10.51 -13.40
CA VAL A 209 -20.16 10.72 -14.80
C VAL A 209 -19.69 9.41 -15.41
N SER A 210 -20.03 9.18 -16.67
CA SER A 210 -19.56 8.01 -17.42
C SER A 210 -18.10 8.19 -17.83
N PHE A 211 -17.43 7.09 -18.18
CA PHE A 211 -16.06 7.14 -18.71
C PHE A 211 -15.92 8.09 -19.91
N SER A 212 -16.82 7.98 -20.89
CA SER A 212 -16.79 8.77 -22.12
C SER A 212 -16.98 10.26 -21.84
N GLU A 213 -17.90 10.60 -20.94
CA GLU A 213 -18.17 11.97 -20.52
C GLU A 213 -17.00 12.56 -19.73
N LEU A 214 -16.38 11.77 -18.85
CA LEU A 214 -15.22 12.17 -18.07
C LEU A 214 -13.98 12.43 -18.94
N MET A 215 -13.80 11.65 -20.02
CA MET A 215 -12.75 11.92 -21.02
C MET A 215 -13.06 13.17 -21.84
N ALA A 216 -14.32 13.43 -22.18
CA ALA A 216 -14.73 14.65 -22.89
C ALA A 216 -14.61 15.91 -22.02
N MET A 217 -14.72 15.78 -20.69
CA MET A 217 -14.50 16.88 -19.73
C MET A 217 -13.03 17.21 -19.50
N ALA A 218 -12.12 16.32 -19.88
CA ALA A 218 -10.67 16.48 -19.72
C ALA A 218 -9.98 16.98 -21.00
N GLU A 219 -10.69 16.94 -22.14
CA GLU A 219 -10.28 17.50 -23.43
C GLU A 219 -10.51 19.01 -23.48
#